data_AF-A0A183JHZ2-F1
#
_entry.id   AF-A0A183JHZ2-F1
#
_cell.length_a   1.000
_cell.length_b   1.000
_cell.length_c   1.000
_cell.angle_alpha   90.00
_cell.angle_beta   90.00
_cell.angle_gamma   90.00
#
_symmetry.space_group_name_H-M   'P 1'
#
loop_
_entity.id
_entity.type
_entity.pdbx_description
1 polymer ?
#
loop_
_entity_poly.entity_id
_entity_poly.type
_entity_poly.pdbx_seq_one_letter_code
_entity_poly.pdbx_strand_id
1 'polypeptide(L)'
;MTEQKLPAELMAQFTTLEYTIPKVQLVPPIFMFVIDTCIEEPEFTHLKESIQLSLSFLPPHAFVGLITFGKMVHVHELEAGPISKSWVFKGTKDYTGNQIQVMLSVGRSSVTTSNQPASVFNANSPPGAPKGVYSSEKQFQQPQMAQLPYNRFIQPMERCDGLITDLLTELQPDPWPVPQGKRPLRSVGTALSIAVGLLEAAYPNTGARVMLFLGGPCTQGPGMVVDDDLKNVIRSHHDMEKDNCKYMRRAMKVCSFLYFISVHYLFLPI
;
A
#
# COMPACT_ATOMS: atom_id res chain seq x y z
N MET A 1 0.59 -48.44 8.80
CA MET A 1 -0.55 -47.69 9.36
C MET A 1 -1.57 -48.74 9.78
N THR A 2 -1.94 -48.80 11.06
CA THR A 2 -3.06 -49.64 11.51
C THR A 2 -4.36 -48.91 11.15
N GLU A 3 -5.39 -49.67 10.77
CA GLU A 3 -6.71 -49.18 10.33
C GLU A 3 -7.41 -48.25 11.34
N GLN A 4 -6.92 -48.21 12.57
CA GLN A 4 -7.42 -47.38 13.68
C GLN A 4 -6.77 -45.98 13.81
N LYS A 5 -5.72 -45.64 13.04
CA LYS A 5 -5.12 -44.30 13.03
C LYS A 5 -5.17 -43.69 11.63
N LEU A 6 -6.36 -43.20 11.29
CA LEU A 6 -6.59 -42.40 10.09
C LEU A 6 -5.96 -41.01 10.26
N PRO A 7 -5.41 -40.41 9.19
CA PRO A 7 -4.97 -39.04 9.21
C PRO A 7 -6.17 -38.09 9.36
N ALA A 8 -5.93 -36.88 9.87
CA ALA A 8 -6.99 -35.96 10.32
C ALA A 8 -7.98 -35.61 9.20
N GLU A 9 -7.52 -35.54 7.95
CA GLU A 9 -8.35 -35.30 6.76
C GLU A 9 -9.41 -36.36 6.46
N LEU A 10 -9.26 -37.57 7.01
CA LEU A 10 -10.21 -38.67 6.81
C LEU A 10 -11.13 -38.87 8.02
N MET A 11 -10.99 -38.08 9.07
CA MET A 11 -11.85 -38.17 10.25
C MET A 11 -13.13 -37.35 10.03
N ALA A 12 -14.29 -37.98 10.21
CA ALA A 12 -15.60 -37.32 10.02
C ALA A 12 -15.84 -36.09 10.93
N GLN A 13 -15.06 -35.96 12.02
CA GLN A 13 -15.10 -34.82 12.93
C GLN A 13 -14.37 -33.58 12.38
N PHE A 14 -13.47 -33.78 11.41
CA PHE A 14 -12.64 -32.72 10.81
C PHE A 14 -13.09 -32.47 9.37
N THR A 15 -14.33 -31.99 9.20
CA THR A 15 -14.88 -31.62 7.88
C THR A 15 -14.26 -30.34 7.33
N THR A 16 -13.65 -29.51 8.17
CA THR A 16 -12.92 -28.29 7.81
C THR A 16 -11.55 -28.31 8.46
N LEU A 17 -10.49 -28.21 7.66
CA LEU A 17 -9.10 -28.29 8.08
C LEU A 17 -8.30 -27.14 7.50
N GLU A 18 -7.34 -26.63 8.26
CA GLU A 18 -6.37 -25.64 7.82
C GLU A 18 -4.99 -26.29 7.76
N TYR A 19 -4.29 -26.11 6.64
CA TYR A 19 -2.95 -26.66 6.44
C TYR A 19 -1.92 -25.55 6.52
N THR A 20 -0.91 -25.72 7.37
CA THR A 20 0.28 -24.86 7.36
C THR A 20 1.30 -25.42 6.38
N ILE A 21 1.64 -24.67 5.34
CA ILE A 21 2.63 -25.06 4.34
C ILE A 21 4.02 -24.59 4.81
N PRO A 22 4.96 -25.50 5.15
CA PRO A 22 6.23 -25.12 5.79
C PRO A 22 7.26 -24.44 4.87
N LYS A 23 6.96 -24.26 3.57
CA LYS A 23 7.89 -23.69 2.58
C LYS A 23 7.53 -22.28 2.10
N VAL A 24 6.51 -21.64 2.67
CA VAL A 24 6.13 -20.28 2.29
C VAL A 24 6.97 -19.29 3.10
N GLN A 25 7.73 -18.43 2.41
CA GLN A 25 8.37 -17.30 3.08
C GLN A 25 7.28 -16.34 3.56
N LEU A 26 7.28 -16.01 4.86
CA LEU A 26 6.32 -15.08 5.43
C LEU A 26 6.69 -13.66 5.00
N VAL A 27 5.78 -12.99 4.30
CA VAL A 27 5.96 -11.59 3.90
C VAL A 27 5.31 -10.70 4.97
N PRO A 28 6.04 -9.70 5.50
CA PRO A 28 5.47 -8.77 6.47
C PRO A 28 4.25 -8.02 5.90
N PRO A 29 3.21 -7.75 6.71
CA PRO A 29 2.05 -7.01 6.25
C PRO A 29 2.42 -5.55 5.98
N ILE A 30 1.88 -4.98 4.90
CA ILE A 30 2.09 -3.57 4.53
C ILE A 30 0.81 -2.77 4.77
N PHE A 31 0.92 -1.62 5.43
CA PHE A 31 -0.17 -0.70 5.72
C PHE A 31 0.14 0.67 5.10
N MET A 32 -0.70 1.11 4.17
CA MET A 32 -0.57 2.43 3.55
C MET A 32 -1.71 3.34 4.01
N PHE A 33 -1.37 4.34 4.81
CA PHE A 33 -2.32 5.35 5.29
C PHE A 33 -2.43 6.47 4.25
N VAL A 34 -3.65 6.71 3.76
CA VAL A 34 -3.95 7.77 2.80
C VAL A 34 -4.95 8.72 3.46
N ILE A 35 -4.48 9.89 3.88
CA ILE A 35 -5.20 10.79 4.77
C ILE A 35 -5.62 12.06 4.04
N ASP A 36 -6.91 12.37 4.06
CA ASP A 36 -7.47 13.65 3.61
C ASP A 36 -7.16 14.77 4.63
N THR A 37 -6.57 15.87 4.16
CA THR A 37 -6.27 17.06 4.97
C THR A 37 -7.30 18.18 4.78
N CYS A 38 -8.28 18.04 3.89
CA CYS A 38 -9.36 19.02 3.72
C CYS A 38 -10.47 18.84 4.77
N ILE A 39 -10.11 18.54 6.01
CA ILE A 39 -11.02 18.26 7.13
C ILE A 39 -10.97 19.45 8.10
N GLU A 40 -12.09 19.72 8.77
CA GLU A 40 -12.13 20.74 9.82
C GLU A 40 -11.28 20.32 11.02
N GLU A 41 -10.63 21.29 11.66
CA GLU A 41 -9.64 21.07 12.71
C GLU A 41 -10.06 20.16 13.89
N PRO A 42 -11.28 20.25 14.45
CA PRO A 42 -11.69 19.36 15.54
C PRO A 42 -11.79 17.90 15.09
N GLU A 43 -12.38 17.65 13.92
CA GLU A 43 -12.48 16.31 13.34
C GLU A 43 -11.10 15.78 12.94
N PHE A 44 -10.25 16.66 12.41
CA PHE A 44 -8.89 16.31 12.01
C PHE A 44 -8.03 15.89 13.21
N THR A 45 -8.21 16.56 14.36
CA THR A 45 -7.53 16.18 15.61
C THR A 45 -7.93 14.79 16.06
N HIS A 46 -9.23 14.47 16.07
CA HIS A 46 -9.70 13.12 16.41
C HIS A 46 -9.22 12.05 15.43
N LEU A 47 -9.12 12.38 14.14
CA LEU A 47 -8.57 11.47 13.14
C LEU A 47 -7.09 11.16 13.43
N LYS A 48 -6.29 12.17 13.75
CA LYS A 48 -4.87 12.01 14.11
C LYS A 48 -4.70 11.08 15.31
N GLU A 49 -5.45 11.33 16.39
CA GLU A 49 -5.43 10.50 17.61
C GLU A 49 -5.82 9.05 17.32
N SER A 50 -6.86 8.84 16.49
CA SER A 50 -7.31 7.50 16.12
C SER A 50 -6.26 6.75 15.28
N ILE A 51 -5.59 7.43 14.35
CA ILE A 51 -4.53 6.83 13.54
C ILE A 51 -3.31 6.52 14.41
N GLN A 52 -2.88 7.43 15.28
CA GLN A 52 -1.78 7.19 16.22
C GLN A 52 -2.06 5.97 17.11
N LEU A 53 -3.27 5.86 17.65
CA LEU A 53 -3.69 4.68 18.40
C LEU A 53 -3.63 3.42 17.54
N SER A 54 -4.10 3.47 16.29
CA SER A 54 -4.06 2.31 15.38
C SER A 54 -2.64 1.83 15.09
N LEU A 55 -1.67 2.74 14.97
CA LEU A 55 -0.26 2.44 14.74
C LEU A 55 0.35 1.66 15.91
N SER A 56 -0.06 1.97 17.15
CA SER A 56 0.41 1.26 18.36
C SER A 56 0.02 -0.23 18.41
N PHE A 57 -1.00 -0.63 17.63
CA PHE A 57 -1.43 -2.02 17.53
C PHE A 57 -0.75 -2.80 16.39
N LEU A 58 0.04 -2.13 15.54
CA LEU A 58 0.71 -2.79 14.43
C LEU A 58 1.90 -3.64 14.91
N PRO A 59 2.13 -4.82 14.30
CA PRO A 59 3.33 -5.59 14.58
C PRO A 59 4.60 -4.77 14.28
N PRO A 60 5.70 -4.92 15.05
CA PRO A 60 6.93 -4.15 14.84
C PRO A 60 7.56 -4.32 13.45
N HIS A 61 7.38 -5.51 12.86
CA HIS A 61 7.88 -5.85 11.52
C HIS A 61 6.91 -5.45 10.40
N ALA A 62 5.73 -4.92 10.71
CA ALA A 62 4.80 -4.43 9.72
C ALA A 62 5.38 -3.21 9.01
N PHE A 63 5.18 -3.13 7.71
CA PHE A 63 5.64 -2.02 6.89
C PHE A 63 4.57 -0.95 6.83
N VAL A 64 4.93 0.31 7.04
CA VAL A 64 4.01 1.44 7.04
C VAL A 64 4.43 2.47 6.01
N GLY A 65 3.46 3.03 5.30
CA GLY A 65 3.63 4.18 4.40
C GLY A 65 2.56 5.24 4.66
N LEU A 66 2.93 6.51 4.47
CA LEU A 66 2.05 7.65 4.71
C LEU A 66 1.91 8.53 3.46
N ILE A 67 0.67 8.75 3.05
CA ILE A 67 0.29 9.69 2.00
C ILE A 67 -0.75 10.64 2.59
N THR A 68 -0.56 11.93 2.44
CA THR A 68 -1.58 12.94 2.80
C THR A 68 -2.02 13.68 1.54
N PHE A 69 -3.28 14.10 1.49
CA PHE A 69 -3.78 14.79 0.31
C PHE A 69 -4.84 15.83 0.64
N GLY A 70 -4.84 16.89 -0.15
CA GLY A 70 -5.90 17.89 -0.24
C GLY A 70 -6.06 18.28 -1.70
N LYS A 71 -5.68 19.51 -2.04
CA LYS A 71 -5.52 19.94 -3.45
C LYS A 71 -4.34 19.26 -4.15
N MET A 72 -3.28 18.99 -3.38
CA MET A 72 -2.08 18.27 -3.83
C MET A 72 -1.97 16.95 -3.07
N VAL A 73 -1.23 16.00 -3.63
CA VAL A 73 -0.95 14.72 -2.97
C VAL A 73 0.50 14.71 -2.51
N HIS A 74 0.73 14.44 -1.23
CA HIS A 74 2.04 14.38 -0.57
C HIS A 74 2.38 12.94 -0.23
N VAL A 75 3.48 12.43 -0.79
CA VAL A 75 4.05 11.12 -0.43
C VAL A 75 5.20 11.35 0.53
N HIS A 76 5.07 10.90 1.77
CA HIS A 76 6.05 11.18 2.83
C HIS A 76 7.19 10.16 2.83
N GLU A 77 8.43 10.66 2.95
CA GLU A 77 9.63 9.84 3.08
C GLU A 77 9.84 9.51 4.56
N LEU A 78 9.69 8.24 4.92
CA LEU A 78 9.75 7.75 6.31
C LEU A 78 11.16 7.38 6.76
N GLU A 79 12.13 7.56 5.88
CA GLU A 79 13.56 7.42 6.16
C GLU A 79 14.28 8.77 6.00
N ALA A 80 13.52 9.86 6.10
CA ALA A 80 14.13 11.16 6.15
C ALA A 80 14.94 11.28 7.45
N GLY A 81 16.12 11.89 7.37
CA GLY A 81 16.96 12.17 8.55
C GLY A 81 16.27 13.18 9.50
N PRO A 82 16.99 14.17 10.07
CA PRO A 82 16.38 15.11 11.01
C PRO A 82 15.30 16.03 10.41
N ILE A 83 15.04 15.96 9.10
CA ILE A 83 14.12 16.85 8.39
C ILE A 83 13.11 15.98 7.64
N SER A 84 11.83 16.18 7.91
CA SER A 84 10.74 15.56 7.15
C SER A 84 10.77 15.99 5.68
N LYS A 85 10.64 15.02 4.77
CA LYS A 85 10.59 15.25 3.33
C LYS A 85 9.33 14.61 2.75
N SER A 86 8.67 15.32 1.84
CA SER A 86 7.54 14.79 1.07
C SER A 86 7.64 15.14 -0.40
N TRP A 87 7.14 14.25 -1.25
CA TRP A 87 7.03 14.45 -2.69
C TRP A 87 5.63 14.91 -3.04
N VAL A 88 5.53 16.03 -3.76
CA VAL A 88 4.25 16.68 -4.06
C VAL A 88 3.83 16.41 -5.50
N PHE A 89 2.66 15.82 -5.66
CA PHE A 89 2.03 15.53 -6.94
C PHE A 89 0.80 16.42 -7.14
N LYS A 90 0.55 16.77 -8.41
CA LYS A 90 -0.60 17.61 -8.78
C LYS A 90 -1.87 16.79 -8.75
N GLY A 91 -2.82 17.15 -7.88
CA GLY A 91 -4.08 16.43 -7.70
C GLY A 91 -4.98 16.32 -8.94
N THR A 92 -4.79 17.19 -9.94
CA THR A 92 -5.56 17.16 -11.20
C THR A 92 -5.10 16.12 -12.20
N LYS A 93 -3.87 15.61 -12.07
CA LYS A 93 -3.24 14.74 -13.07
C LYS A 93 -3.35 13.29 -12.62
N ASP A 94 -3.66 12.40 -13.56
CA ASP A 94 -3.58 10.96 -13.34
C ASP A 94 -2.15 10.47 -13.62
N TYR A 95 -1.58 9.71 -12.69
CA TYR A 95 -0.21 9.21 -12.75
C TYR A 95 -0.24 7.69 -12.85
N THR A 96 0.40 7.14 -13.88
CA THR A 96 0.54 5.68 -14.04
C THR A 96 1.64 5.13 -13.11
N GLY A 97 1.58 3.85 -12.74
CA GLY A 97 2.61 3.17 -11.94
C GLY A 97 4.04 3.42 -12.43
N ASN A 98 4.29 3.30 -13.74
CA ASN A 98 5.60 3.60 -14.34
C ASN A 98 6.07 5.04 -14.13
N GLN A 99 5.17 6.03 -14.18
CA GLN A 99 5.51 7.43 -13.94
C GLN A 99 5.88 7.64 -12.46
N ILE A 100 5.13 7.02 -11.55
CA ILE A 100 5.37 7.08 -10.10
C ILE A 100 6.72 6.43 -9.78
N GLN A 101 6.99 5.25 -10.36
CA GLN A 101 8.25 4.53 -10.22
C GLN A 101 9.44 5.39 -10.65
N VAL A 102 9.33 6.07 -11.80
CA VAL A 102 10.40 6.95 -12.30
C VAL A 102 10.55 8.21 -11.44
N MET A 103 9.45 8.86 -11.07
CA MET A 103 9.47 10.11 -10.28
C MET A 103 10.00 9.88 -8.87
N LEU A 104 9.57 8.80 -8.20
CA LEU A 104 9.98 8.46 -6.84
C LEU A 104 11.29 7.64 -6.80
N SER A 105 11.77 7.17 -7.96
CA SER A 105 12.93 6.27 -8.09
C SER A 105 12.80 4.99 -7.24
N VAL A 106 11.57 4.46 -7.15
CA VAL A 106 11.24 3.24 -6.39
C VAL A 106 11.39 2.01 -7.30
N GLY A 107 11.72 0.84 -6.76
CA GLY A 107 11.74 -0.41 -7.54
C GLY A 107 12.85 -0.49 -8.60
N ARG A 108 13.79 0.46 -8.64
CA ARG A 108 15.05 0.30 -9.36
C ARG A 108 16.00 -0.55 -8.53
N SER A 109 15.72 -1.85 -8.43
CA SER A 109 16.79 -2.81 -8.19
C SER A 109 17.84 -2.55 -9.26
N SER A 110 19.03 -2.11 -8.85
CA SER A 110 20.24 -1.91 -9.66
C SER A 110 20.18 -2.53 -11.07
N VAL A 111 19.71 -1.76 -12.06
CA VAL A 111 20.22 -1.94 -13.42
C VAL A 111 21.56 -1.23 -13.40
N THR A 112 22.57 -2.00 -12.98
CA THR A 112 23.95 -1.68 -13.22
C THR A 112 24.09 -1.40 -14.71
N THR A 113 24.52 -0.19 -15.04
CA THR A 113 24.98 0.17 -16.37
C THR A 113 26.23 -0.67 -16.67
N SER A 114 26.08 -1.93 -17.06
CA SER A 114 27.20 -2.74 -17.56
C SER A 114 27.25 -2.65 -19.08
N ASN A 115 27.77 -1.52 -19.57
CA ASN A 115 28.53 -1.53 -20.80
C ASN A 115 29.89 -2.17 -20.48
N GLN A 116 29.99 -3.50 -20.50
CA GLN A 116 31.23 -4.22 -20.80
C GLN A 116 30.95 -5.69 -21.18
N PRO A 117 31.67 -6.25 -22.17
CA PRO A 117 31.30 -7.49 -22.83
C PRO A 117 31.78 -8.75 -22.09
N ALA A 118 31.16 -9.86 -22.48
CA ALA A 118 31.28 -11.22 -21.94
C ALA A 118 32.72 -11.79 -21.87
N SER A 119 32.98 -12.55 -20.79
CA SER A 119 34.08 -13.53 -20.72
C SER A 119 33.59 -14.89 -20.18
N VAL A 120 33.15 -15.72 -21.13
CA VAL A 120 33.46 -17.16 -21.35
C VAL A 120 34.22 -17.93 -20.23
N PHE A 121 33.58 -19.02 -19.75
CA PHE A 121 34.09 -20.31 -19.21
C PHE A 121 35.34 -20.37 -18.31
N ASN A 122 35.25 -21.10 -17.18
CA ASN A 122 36.02 -22.36 -17.04
C ASN A 122 35.42 -23.34 -16.02
N ALA A 123 35.37 -24.61 -16.42
CA ALA A 123 35.11 -25.78 -15.59
C ALA A 123 36.45 -26.32 -15.07
N ASN A 124 36.48 -26.82 -13.83
CA ASN A 124 37.24 -28.01 -13.37
C ASN A 124 37.43 -28.02 -11.84
N SER A 125 36.79 -28.97 -11.16
CA SER A 125 37.32 -29.55 -9.93
C SER A 125 36.84 -31.00 -9.75
N PRO A 126 37.68 -31.89 -9.17
CA PRO A 126 37.62 -33.34 -9.43
C PRO A 126 36.76 -34.13 -8.42
N PRO A 127 36.32 -35.36 -8.77
CA PRO A 127 35.45 -36.17 -7.93
C PRO A 127 36.22 -37.18 -7.05
N GLY A 128 35.88 -37.25 -5.75
CA GLY A 128 36.10 -38.44 -4.92
C GLY A 128 36.60 -38.21 -3.49
N ALA A 129 35.71 -38.34 -2.50
CA ALA A 129 35.94 -39.08 -1.24
C ALA A 129 34.64 -39.18 -0.41
N PRO A 130 34.39 -40.30 0.31
CA PRO A 130 33.12 -40.61 0.97
C PRO A 130 33.12 -40.24 2.46
N LYS A 131 31.94 -39.95 3.02
CA LYS A 131 31.51 -39.98 4.45
C LYS A 131 30.25 -39.10 4.58
N GLY A 132 29.18 -39.41 5.31
CA GLY A 132 28.84 -40.52 6.18
C GLY A 132 27.32 -40.45 6.42
N VAL A 133 26.74 -41.61 6.69
CA VAL A 133 25.34 -41.80 7.06
C VAL A 133 25.18 -41.41 8.54
N TYR A 134 24.03 -40.83 8.90
CA TYR A 134 23.57 -40.45 10.25
C TYR A 134 24.08 -39.10 10.80
N SER A 135 23.29 -38.04 10.57
CA SER A 135 22.90 -37.14 11.66
C SER A 135 21.48 -36.62 11.40
N SER A 136 20.57 -37.15 12.21
CA SER A 136 19.22 -36.68 12.43
C SER A 136 19.27 -35.37 13.21
N GLU A 137 18.89 -34.27 12.58
CA GLU A 137 18.33 -33.08 13.23
C GLU A 137 17.71 -32.22 12.12
N LYS A 138 16.45 -32.54 11.76
CA LYS A 138 15.59 -31.56 11.10
C LYS A 138 15.32 -30.48 12.15
N GLN A 139 16.20 -29.49 12.24
CA GLN A 139 15.82 -28.20 12.78
C GLN A 139 14.59 -27.76 11.98
N PHE A 140 13.48 -27.57 12.67
CA PHE A 140 12.44 -26.67 12.21
C PHE A 140 13.14 -25.33 11.99
N GLN A 141 13.57 -25.05 10.76
CA GLN A 141 13.90 -23.69 10.36
C GLN A 141 12.62 -22.90 10.66
N GLN A 142 12.71 -22.02 11.67
CA GLN A 142 11.69 -21.01 11.86
C GLN A 142 11.47 -20.34 10.50
N PRO A 143 10.22 -20.11 10.09
CA PRO A 143 9.94 -19.48 8.82
C PRO A 143 10.68 -18.14 8.79
N GLN A 144 11.74 -18.08 7.98
CA GLN A 144 12.57 -16.90 7.86
C GLN A 144 11.74 -15.86 7.10
N MET A 145 11.44 -14.73 7.74
CA MET A 145 10.68 -13.65 7.11
C MET A 145 11.37 -13.23 5.81
N ALA A 146 10.60 -13.07 4.74
CA ALA A 146 11.10 -12.56 3.47
C ALA A 146 11.67 -11.15 3.68
N GLN A 147 12.92 -10.93 3.27
CA GLN A 147 13.49 -9.58 3.24
C GLN A 147 12.94 -8.84 2.03
N LEU A 148 12.01 -7.93 2.29
CA LEU A 148 11.44 -7.06 1.27
C LEU A 148 12.49 -6.07 0.73
N PRO A 149 12.46 -5.74 -0.57
CA PRO A 149 13.39 -4.78 -1.17
C PRO A 149 13.26 -3.41 -0.49
N TYR A 150 14.39 -2.76 -0.25
CA TYR A 150 14.43 -1.49 0.46
C TYR A 150 13.65 -0.38 -0.25
N ASN A 151 12.83 0.38 0.49
CA ASN A 151 12.06 1.52 0.00
C ASN A 151 11.93 2.64 1.03
N ARG A 152 12.41 3.84 0.70
CA ARG A 152 12.40 5.02 1.59
C ARG A 152 11.01 5.53 2.00
N PHE A 153 9.97 5.21 1.23
CA PHE A 153 8.58 5.63 1.50
C PHE A 153 7.81 4.63 2.35
N ILE A 154 8.26 3.38 2.43
CA ILE A 154 7.57 2.31 3.14
C ILE A 154 8.58 1.59 4.02
N GLN A 155 8.52 1.85 5.32
CA GLN A 155 9.52 1.40 6.30
C GLN A 155 8.89 0.50 7.36
N PRO A 156 9.67 -0.39 7.99
CA PRO A 156 9.21 -1.14 9.15
C PRO A 156 8.78 -0.22 10.29
N MET A 157 7.68 -0.57 10.98
CA MET A 157 7.12 0.19 12.09
C MET A 157 8.15 0.45 13.19
N GLU A 158 8.97 -0.56 13.53
CA GLU A 158 10.04 -0.45 14.53
C GLU A 158 11.07 0.68 14.26
N ARG A 159 11.22 1.12 13.00
CA ARG A 159 12.19 2.16 12.61
C ARG A 159 11.58 3.55 12.48
N CYS A 160 10.28 3.62 12.17
CA CYS A 160 9.61 4.87 11.81
C CYS A 160 8.51 5.30 12.78
N ASP A 161 8.28 4.57 13.88
CA ASP A 161 7.25 4.86 14.89
C ASP A 161 7.27 6.32 15.38
N GLY A 162 8.42 6.78 15.89
CA GLY A 162 8.58 8.15 16.36
C GLY A 162 8.36 9.19 15.25
N LEU A 163 8.94 8.96 14.07
CA LEU A 163 8.82 9.87 12.93
C LEU A 163 7.37 10.00 12.44
N ILE A 164 6.64 8.89 12.31
CA ILE A 164 5.23 8.91 11.90
C ILE A 164 4.39 9.62 12.96
N THR A 165 4.64 9.37 14.24
CA THR A 165 3.91 10.01 15.33
C THR A 165 4.10 11.53 15.32
N ASP A 166 5.34 11.99 15.13
CA ASP A 166 5.68 13.40 14.99
C ASP A 166 5.01 14.01 13.74
N LEU A 167 5.11 13.33 12.60
CA LEU A 167 4.48 13.76 11.34
C LEU A 167 2.97 13.90 11.46
N LEU A 168 2.31 12.93 12.10
CA LEU A 168 0.88 12.98 12.34
C LEU A 168 0.54 14.15 13.26
N THR A 169 1.30 14.37 14.34
CA THR A 169 1.07 15.47 15.29
C THR A 169 1.17 16.83 14.60
N GLU A 170 2.22 17.02 13.80
CA GLU A 170 2.50 18.26 13.07
C GLU A 170 1.55 18.49 11.88
N LEU A 171 0.85 17.45 11.41
CA LEU A 171 -0.01 17.54 10.25
C LEU A 171 -1.10 18.60 10.46
N GLN A 172 -1.19 19.52 9.50
CA GLN A 172 -2.15 20.62 9.46
C GLN A 172 -3.21 20.39 8.37
N PRO A 173 -4.38 21.06 8.49
CA PRO A 173 -5.35 21.11 7.40
C PRO A 173 -4.75 21.67 6.10
N ASP A 174 -5.37 21.33 4.97
CA ASP A 174 -4.93 21.80 3.65
C ASP A 174 -4.76 23.33 3.63
N PRO A 175 -3.58 23.88 3.29
CA PRO A 175 -3.29 25.31 3.43
C PRO A 175 -4.02 26.18 2.41
N TRP A 176 -4.74 25.58 1.45
CA TRP A 176 -5.40 26.31 0.38
C TRP A 176 -6.72 26.90 0.88
N PRO A 177 -6.92 28.23 0.79
CA PRO A 177 -8.16 28.85 1.25
C PRO A 177 -9.33 28.40 0.38
N VAL A 178 -10.46 28.12 1.03
CA VAL A 178 -11.70 27.73 0.36
C VAL A 178 -12.59 28.98 0.21
N PRO A 179 -12.87 29.45 -1.02
CA PRO A 179 -13.74 30.60 -1.22
C PRO A 179 -15.16 30.37 -0.70
N GLN A 180 -15.88 31.44 -0.35
CA GLN A 180 -17.30 31.33 0.02
C GLN A 180 -18.11 30.71 -1.13
N GLY A 181 -19.02 29.79 -0.79
CA GLY A 181 -19.81 29.08 -1.78
C GLY A 181 -19.05 27.97 -2.52
N LYS A 182 -17.80 27.67 -2.13
CA LYS A 182 -16.99 26.61 -2.72
C LYS A 182 -16.69 25.50 -1.70
N ARG A 183 -16.44 24.30 -2.22
CA ARG A 183 -15.95 23.13 -1.49
C ARG A 183 -14.42 23.11 -1.55
N PRO A 184 -13.74 22.49 -0.57
CA PRO A 184 -12.31 22.21 -0.66
C PRO A 184 -11.99 21.38 -1.91
N LEU A 185 -10.81 21.62 -2.50
CA LEU A 185 -10.32 20.84 -3.64
C LEU A 185 -9.71 19.55 -3.11
N ARG A 186 -10.39 18.41 -3.31
CA ARG A 186 -9.97 17.10 -2.81
C ARG A 186 -9.62 16.17 -3.97
N SER A 187 -8.37 15.75 -4.07
CA SER A 187 -7.86 14.88 -5.13
C SER A 187 -7.74 13.41 -4.72
N VAL A 188 -8.87 12.78 -4.39
CA VAL A 188 -8.93 11.40 -3.87
C VAL A 188 -8.41 10.38 -4.88
N GLY A 189 -8.88 10.43 -6.13
CA GLY A 189 -8.53 9.40 -7.11
C GLY A 189 -7.05 9.43 -7.47
N THR A 190 -6.45 10.62 -7.51
CA THR A 190 -5.00 10.78 -7.70
C THR A 190 -4.22 10.23 -6.51
N ALA A 191 -4.65 10.51 -5.28
CA ALA A 191 -4.00 9.99 -4.08
C ALA A 191 -4.03 8.46 -4.04
N LEU A 192 -5.17 7.86 -4.39
CA LEU A 192 -5.32 6.42 -4.42
C LEU A 192 -4.52 5.78 -5.58
N SER A 193 -4.50 6.41 -6.75
CA SER A 193 -3.67 5.98 -7.89
C SER A 193 -2.17 5.98 -7.54
N ILE A 194 -1.70 7.02 -6.83
CA ILE A 194 -0.32 7.11 -6.35
C ILE A 194 -0.01 6.04 -5.30
N ALA A 195 -0.90 5.82 -4.34
CA ALA A 195 -0.74 4.78 -3.32
C ALA A 195 -0.59 3.38 -3.94
N VAL A 196 -1.49 3.05 -4.86
CA VAL A 196 -1.47 1.77 -5.58
C VAL A 196 -0.22 1.65 -6.46
N GLY A 197 0.11 2.68 -7.23
CA GLY A 197 1.30 2.67 -8.08
C GLY A 197 2.62 2.60 -7.31
N LEU A 198 2.68 3.17 -6.09
CA LEU A 198 3.82 3.04 -5.20
C LEU A 198 3.96 1.61 -4.67
N LEU A 199 2.85 0.98 -4.26
CA LEU A 199 2.85 -0.41 -3.79
C LEU A 199 3.19 -1.40 -4.91
N GLU A 200 2.63 -1.20 -6.11
CA GLU A 200 2.93 -2.01 -7.29
C GLU A 200 4.41 -1.93 -7.70
N ALA A 201 4.99 -0.73 -7.63
CA ALA A 201 6.41 -0.52 -7.95
C ALA A 201 7.36 -1.05 -6.87
N ALA A 202 6.97 -1.01 -5.61
CA ALA A 202 7.82 -1.38 -4.47
C ALA A 202 7.74 -2.87 -4.14
N TYR A 203 6.52 -3.38 -4.00
CA TYR A 203 6.21 -4.69 -3.43
C TYR A 203 5.12 -5.38 -4.26
N PRO A 204 5.41 -5.72 -5.53
CA PRO A 204 4.45 -6.44 -6.35
C PRO A 204 4.12 -7.80 -5.72
N ASN A 205 2.87 -8.23 -5.86
CA ASN A 205 2.36 -9.52 -5.35
C ASN A 205 2.48 -9.72 -3.84
N THR A 206 2.62 -8.63 -3.07
CA THR A 206 2.60 -8.67 -1.60
C THR A 206 1.25 -8.18 -1.07
N GLY A 207 0.74 -8.84 -0.03
CA GLY A 207 -0.46 -8.39 0.67
C GLY A 207 -0.25 -7.02 1.33
N ALA A 208 -0.99 -6.01 0.86
CA ALA A 208 -0.95 -4.66 1.40
C ALA A 208 -2.38 -4.15 1.66
N ARG A 209 -2.53 -3.33 2.71
CA ARG A 209 -3.79 -2.68 3.07
C ARG A 209 -3.68 -1.18 2.88
N VAL A 210 -4.36 -0.65 1.86
CA VAL A 210 -4.52 0.80 1.66
C VAL A 210 -5.72 1.28 2.48
N MET A 211 -5.47 2.15 3.46
CA MET A 211 -6.47 2.71 4.37
C MET A 211 -6.70 4.17 4.01
N LEU A 212 -7.82 4.44 3.37
CA LEU A 212 -8.22 5.78 2.93
C LEU A 212 -9.14 6.43 3.97
N PHE A 213 -8.71 7.56 4.52
CA PHE A 213 -9.49 8.40 5.43
C PHE A 213 -9.92 9.66 4.70
N LEU A 214 -11.21 9.95 4.73
CA LEU A 214 -11.86 10.83 3.77
C LEU A 214 -12.94 11.65 4.48
N GLY A 215 -12.86 12.98 4.40
CA GLY A 215 -13.81 13.89 5.07
C GLY A 215 -14.78 14.58 4.11
N GLY A 216 -14.94 14.06 2.88
CA GLY A 216 -15.81 14.68 1.88
C GLY A 216 -15.70 14.08 0.48
N PRO A 217 -16.50 14.55 -0.50
CA PRO A 217 -16.44 14.03 -1.85
C PRO A 217 -15.17 14.46 -2.60
N CYS A 218 -14.75 13.66 -3.59
CA CYS A 218 -13.70 14.04 -4.53
C CYS A 218 -14.20 15.18 -5.44
N THR A 219 -13.57 16.35 -5.37
CA THR A 219 -13.93 17.56 -6.13
C THR A 219 -12.92 17.90 -7.22
N GLN A 220 -11.77 17.21 -7.25
CA GLN A 220 -10.72 17.45 -8.24
C GLN A 220 -10.09 16.14 -8.74
N GLY A 221 -9.73 16.10 -10.02
CA GLY A 221 -8.92 15.03 -10.59
C GLY A 221 -9.71 13.81 -11.08
N PRO A 222 -9.02 12.70 -11.41
CA PRO A 222 -9.67 11.43 -11.70
C PRO A 222 -10.52 10.99 -10.50
N GLY A 223 -11.71 10.44 -10.77
CA GLY A 223 -12.63 10.04 -9.72
C GLY A 223 -13.46 11.17 -9.12
N MET A 224 -13.46 12.38 -9.72
CA MET A 224 -14.33 13.49 -9.31
C MET A 224 -15.80 13.05 -9.23
N VAL A 225 -16.45 13.38 -8.12
CA VAL A 225 -17.84 13.00 -7.79
C VAL A 225 -18.80 14.18 -7.90
N VAL A 226 -18.33 15.37 -7.55
CA VAL A 226 -19.09 16.63 -7.57
C VAL A 226 -18.13 17.77 -7.91
N ASP A 227 -18.66 18.87 -8.42
CA ASP A 227 -17.88 20.08 -8.66
C ASP A 227 -17.51 20.80 -7.35
N ASP A 228 -16.65 21.81 -7.44
CA ASP A 228 -16.26 22.63 -6.30
C ASP A 228 -17.37 23.62 -5.87
N ASP A 229 -18.33 23.96 -6.74
CA ASP A 229 -19.43 24.87 -6.41
C ASP A 229 -20.47 24.22 -5.47
N LEU A 230 -20.74 24.85 -4.32
CA LEU A 230 -21.77 24.40 -3.37
C LEU A 230 -23.18 24.45 -3.95
N LYS A 231 -23.41 25.27 -4.98
CA LYS A 231 -24.68 25.28 -5.73
C LYS A 231 -24.97 23.93 -6.38
N ASN A 232 -23.92 23.21 -6.76
CA ASN A 232 -24.05 21.85 -7.29
C ASN A 232 -24.20 20.89 -6.11
N VAL A 233 -25.42 20.41 -5.92
CA VAL A 233 -25.75 19.44 -4.87
C VAL A 233 -25.11 18.09 -5.20
N ILE A 234 -24.69 17.37 -4.17
CA ILE A 234 -24.21 16.00 -4.33
C ILE A 234 -25.39 15.13 -4.78
N ARG A 235 -25.18 14.34 -5.83
CA ARG A 235 -26.20 13.46 -6.44
C ARG A 235 -27.09 12.74 -5.40
N SER A 236 -28.39 12.78 -5.63
CA SER A 236 -29.38 12.00 -4.88
C SER A 236 -29.78 10.73 -5.64
N HIS A 237 -30.51 9.81 -5.00
CA HIS A 237 -31.07 8.64 -5.68
C HIS A 237 -32.01 9.02 -6.84
N HIS A 238 -32.78 10.09 -6.68
CA HIS A 238 -33.66 10.63 -7.74
C HIS A 238 -32.87 11.15 -8.94
N ASP A 239 -31.70 11.77 -8.71
CA ASP A 239 -30.82 12.22 -9.79
C ASP A 239 -30.19 11.05 -10.55
N MET A 240 -29.98 9.91 -9.86
CA MET A 240 -29.48 8.69 -10.49
C MET A 240 -30.53 8.03 -11.38
N GLU A 241 -31.78 7.95 -10.91
CA GLU A 241 -32.90 7.41 -11.69
C GLU A 241 -33.17 8.22 -12.96
N LYS A 242 -32.99 9.55 -12.87
CA LYS A 242 -33.15 10.47 -14.02
C LYS A 242 -31.89 10.62 -14.88
N ASP A 243 -30.83 9.86 -14.60
CA ASP A 243 -29.51 9.94 -15.27
C ASP A 243 -28.90 11.36 -15.29
N ASN A 244 -29.29 12.22 -14.33
CA ASN A 244 -28.79 13.60 -14.19
C ASN A 244 -27.46 13.64 -13.41
N CYS A 245 -26.62 12.61 -13.59
CA CYS A 245 -25.42 12.38 -12.79
C CYS A 245 -24.15 12.51 -13.65
N LYS A 246 -23.76 13.75 -13.97
CA LYS A 246 -22.63 14.07 -14.88
C LYS A 246 -21.32 13.32 -14.56
N TYR A 247 -20.99 13.20 -13.28
CA TYR A 247 -19.70 12.68 -12.84
C TYR A 247 -19.71 11.17 -12.53
N MET A 248 -20.89 10.56 -12.36
CA MET A 248 -21.02 9.22 -11.78
C MET A 248 -20.36 8.14 -12.64
N ARG A 249 -20.57 8.12 -13.96
CA ARG A 249 -19.98 7.09 -14.83
C ARG A 249 -18.45 7.16 -14.85
N ARG A 250 -17.90 8.39 -14.87
CA ARG A 250 -16.45 8.60 -14.87
C ARG A 250 -15.84 8.22 -13.52
N ALA A 251 -16.49 8.58 -12.42
CA ALA A 251 -16.06 8.21 -11.07
C ALA A 251 -16.10 6.69 -10.86
N MET A 252 -17.19 6.04 -11.27
CA MET A 252 -17.35 4.58 -11.15
C MET A 252 -16.28 3.83 -11.94
N LYS A 253 -15.89 4.29 -13.13
CA LYS A 253 -14.79 3.70 -13.89
C LYS A 253 -13.47 3.74 -13.12
N VAL A 254 -13.15 4.86 -12.46
CA VAL A 254 -11.92 5.01 -11.67
C VAL A 254 -11.98 4.14 -10.42
N CYS A 255 -13.09 4.16 -9.67
CA CYS A 255 -13.25 3.29 -8.50
C CYS A 255 -13.20 1.81 -8.88
N SER A 256 -13.85 1.41 -9.98
CA SER A 256 -13.84 0.03 -10.46
C SER A 256 -12.47 -0.40 -10.95
N PHE A 257 -11.70 0.48 -11.61
CA PHE A 257 -10.31 0.20 -11.99
C PHE A 257 -9.42 -0.02 -10.76
N LEU A 258 -9.54 0.84 -9.75
CA LEU A 258 -8.79 0.71 -8.49
C LEU A 258 -9.22 -0.55 -7.71
N TYR A 259 -10.51 -0.89 -7.76
CA TYR A 259 -11.02 -2.13 -7.19
C TYR A 259 -10.51 -3.37 -7.95
N PHE A 260 -10.50 -3.34 -9.28
CA PHE A 260 -9.98 -4.43 -10.10
C PHE A 260 -8.50 -4.67 -9.81
N ILE A 261 -7.71 -3.61 -9.64
CA ILE A 261 -6.32 -3.74 -9.20
C ILE A 261 -6.26 -4.42 -7.83
N SER A 262 -7.03 -3.95 -6.85
CA SER A 262 -7.09 -4.54 -5.51
C SER A 262 -7.45 -6.04 -5.52
N VAL A 263 -8.44 -6.44 -6.34
CA VAL A 263 -8.91 -7.83 -6.42
C VAL A 263 -7.99 -8.73 -7.25
N HIS A 264 -7.41 -8.22 -8.34
CA HIS A 264 -6.48 -9.00 -9.16
C HIS A 264 -5.21 -9.36 -8.37
N TYR A 265 -4.74 -8.48 -7.49
CA TYR A 265 -3.63 -8.79 -6.58
C TYR A 265 -4.00 -9.75 -5.44
N LEU A 266 -5.30 -9.87 -5.09
CA LEU A 266 -5.79 -10.88 -4.14
C LEU A 266 -5.92 -12.29 -4.78
N PHE A 267 -6.11 -12.34 -6.10
CA PHE A 267 -6.35 -13.57 -6.87
C PHE A 267 -5.21 -13.97 -7.81
N LEU A 268 -4.03 -13.36 -7.69
CA LEU A 268 -2.87 -13.87 -8.42
C LEU A 268 -2.53 -15.27 -7.89
N PRO A 269 -2.49 -16.30 -8.75
CA PRO A 269 -2.28 -17.67 -8.32
C PRO A 269 -0.87 -17.80 -7.73
N ILE A 270 -0.82 -18.32 -6.50
CA ILE A 270 0.39 -18.84 -5.85
C ILE A 270 0.93 -20.01 -6.68
#